data_AF-A0A059D6E4-F1
#
_entry.id   AF-A0A059D6E4-F1
#
_cell.length_a   1.000
_cell.length_b   1.000
_cell.length_c   1.000
_cell.angle_alpha   90.00
_cell.angle_beta   90.00
_cell.angle_gamma   90.00
#
_symmetry.space_group_name_H-M   'P 1'
#
loop_
_entity.id
_entity.type
_entity.pdbx_description
1 polymer ?
#
loop_
_entity_poly.entity_id
_entity_poly.type
_entity_poly.pdbx_seq_one_letter_code
_entity_poly.pdbx_strand_id
1 'polypeptide(L)'
;MLELEVWLLSLLQQIFHALGSPLVKVSKEKIDGVDEADKVVTYSVIDGDLLKYYKNFNGSIKVIPKGDGSLVKWSCGFEKASDEIPDPHVIKDFAIQNFKELDEFILKA
;
A
#
# COMPACT_ATOMS: atom_id res chain seq x y z
N MET A 1 -9.15 -28.32 -1.20
CA MET A 1 -10.07 -27.21 -0.85
C MET A 1 -9.49 -26.34 0.26
N LEU A 2 -9.06 -26.90 1.40
CA LEU A 2 -8.41 -26.13 2.47
C LEU A 2 -7.07 -25.47 2.08
N GLU A 3 -6.26 -26.11 1.23
CA GLU A 3 -4.94 -25.55 0.85
C GLU A 3 -5.07 -24.26 0.03
N LEU A 4 -6.03 -24.21 -0.89
CA LEU A 4 -6.36 -22.99 -1.65
C LEU A 4 -6.87 -21.88 -0.74
N GLU A 5 -7.65 -22.19 0.30
CA GLU A 5 -8.12 -21.20 1.28
C GLU A 5 -6.97 -20.61 2.11
N VAL A 6 -5.97 -21.42 2.50
CA VAL A 6 -4.78 -20.92 3.22
C VAL A 6 -3.95 -19.98 2.34
N TRP A 7 -3.77 -20.28 1.05
CA TRP A 7 -3.10 -19.39 0.10
C TRP A 7 -3.90 -18.12 -0.23
N LEU A 8 -5.24 -18.20 -0.27
CA LEU A 8 -6.10 -17.03 -0.45
C LEU A 8 -6.07 -16.09 0.76
N LEU A 9 -5.96 -16.65 1.97
CA LEU A 9 -5.87 -15.87 3.21
C LEU A 9 -4.52 -15.17 3.36
N SER A 10 -3.42 -15.75 2.88
CA SER A 10 -2.09 -15.09 2.92
C SER A 10 -1.96 -13.87 2.00
N LEU A 11 -2.93 -13.66 1.10
CA LEU A 11 -3.03 -12.43 0.29
C LEU A 11 -3.81 -11.33 1.00
N LEU A 12 -4.50 -11.61 2.12
CA LEU A 12 -5.28 -10.62 2.86
C LEU A 12 -4.51 -10.13 4.08
N GLN A 13 -4.32 -8.82 4.17
CA GLN A 13 -3.61 -8.17 5.27
C GLN A 13 -4.49 -7.09 5.90
N GLN A 14 -4.50 -7.03 7.23
CA GLN A 14 -5.14 -5.94 7.95
C GLN A 14 -4.05 -5.06 8.56
N ILE A 15 -4.01 -3.80 8.15
CA ILE A 15 -2.99 -2.84 8.52
C ILE A 15 -3.61 -1.82 9.47
N PHE A 16 -3.00 -1.69 10.66
CA PHE A 16 -3.28 -0.62 11.59
C PHE A 16 -2.19 0.44 11.43
N HIS A 17 -2.58 1.62 10.95
CA HIS A 17 -1.64 2.70 10.72
C HIS A 17 -1.30 3.38 12.04
N ALA A 18 -0.03 3.74 12.22
CA ALA A 18 0.44 4.44 13.42
C ALA A 18 -0.30 5.77 13.62
N LEU A 19 -0.22 6.31 14.84
CA LEU A 19 -0.97 7.51 15.28
C LEU A 19 -0.81 8.72 14.32
N GLY A 20 0.31 8.79 13.60
CA GLY A 20 0.67 9.83 12.63
C GLY A 20 -0.09 9.84 11.30
N SER A 21 -0.87 8.80 10.95
CA SER A 21 -1.76 8.87 9.79
C SER A 21 -3.00 9.75 10.11
N PRO A 22 -3.21 10.87 9.41
CA PRO A 22 -4.28 11.81 9.74
C PRO A 22 -5.67 11.33 9.30
N LEU A 23 -5.74 10.49 8.26
CA LEU A 23 -7.00 10.11 7.59
C LEU A 23 -7.32 8.62 7.68
N VAL A 24 -6.31 7.76 7.83
CA VAL A 24 -6.47 6.31 7.67
C VAL A 24 -5.92 5.63 8.93
N LYS A 25 -6.79 5.04 9.75
CA LYS A 25 -6.37 4.29 10.94
C LYS A 25 -6.32 2.79 10.66
N VAL A 26 -7.19 2.31 9.78
CA VAL A 26 -7.21 0.91 9.35
C VAL A 26 -7.39 0.80 7.85
N SER A 27 -6.66 -0.13 7.23
CA SER A 27 -6.94 -0.65 5.90
C SER A 27 -6.91 -2.17 5.93
N LYS A 28 -7.87 -2.80 5.23
CA LYS A 28 -7.77 -4.20 4.86
C LYS A 28 -7.40 -4.25 3.40
N GLU A 29 -6.31 -4.92 3.12
CA GLU A 29 -5.68 -4.96 1.81
C GLU A 29 -5.64 -6.39 1.29
N LYS A 30 -5.79 -6.51 -0.01
CA LYS A 30 -5.61 -7.76 -0.75
C LYS A 30 -4.43 -7.58 -1.69
N ILE A 31 -3.45 -8.46 -1.60
CA ILE A 31 -2.38 -8.57 -2.59
C ILE A 31 -3.00 -9.16 -3.87
N ASP A 32 -2.96 -8.39 -4.94
CA ASP A 32 -3.51 -8.77 -6.25
C ASP A 32 -2.46 -9.45 -7.14
N GLY A 33 -1.18 -9.18 -6.89
CA GLY A 33 -0.09 -9.73 -7.69
C GLY A 33 1.28 -9.46 -7.09
N VAL A 34 2.17 -10.41 -7.30
CA VAL A 34 3.60 -10.31 -6.98
C VAL A 34 4.38 -10.73 -8.21
N ASP A 35 5.23 -9.83 -8.70
CA ASP A 35 6.22 -10.14 -9.73
C ASP A 35 7.60 -10.07 -9.08
N GLU A 36 8.15 -11.23 -8.76
CA GLU A 36 9.45 -11.34 -8.10
C GLU A 36 10.62 -10.92 -9.01
N ALA A 37 10.50 -11.18 -10.31
CA ALA A 37 11.54 -10.86 -11.29
C ALA A 37 11.67 -9.34 -11.44
N ASP A 38 10.53 -8.66 -11.55
CA ASP A 38 10.46 -7.21 -11.72
C ASP A 38 10.37 -6.43 -10.41
N LYS A 39 10.33 -7.15 -9.27
CA LYS A 39 10.19 -6.63 -7.91
C LYS A 39 8.99 -5.69 -7.75
N VAL A 40 7.83 -6.16 -8.19
CA VAL A 40 6.56 -5.44 -8.14
C VAL A 40 5.57 -6.16 -7.23
N VAL A 41 4.89 -5.39 -6.39
CA VAL A 41 3.71 -5.86 -5.66
C VAL A 41 2.55 -4.92 -5.99
N THR A 42 1.38 -5.48 -6.28
CA THR A 42 0.12 -4.74 -6.46
C THR A 42 -0.90 -5.19 -5.44
N TYR A 43 -1.69 -4.25 -4.93
CA TYR A 43 -2.70 -4.52 -3.92
C TYR A 43 -3.93 -3.63 -4.08
N SER A 44 -5.06 -4.10 -3.56
CA SER A 44 -6.31 -3.38 -3.49
C SER A 44 -6.72 -3.20 -2.03
N VAL A 45 -7.20 -2.01 -1.68
CA VAL A 45 -7.87 -1.78 -0.40
C VAL A 45 -9.30 -2.29 -0.53
N ILE A 46 -9.66 -3.29 0.26
CA ILE A 46 -10.96 -3.97 0.20
C ILE A 46 -11.88 -3.64 1.37
N ASP A 47 -11.33 -3.03 2.43
CA ASP A 47 -12.08 -2.48 3.57
C ASP A 47 -11.24 -1.42 4.30
N GLY A 48 -11.88 -0.61 5.13
CA GLY A 48 -11.23 0.38 6.00
C GLY A 48 -11.48 1.83 5.62
N ASP A 49 -10.75 2.74 6.27
CA ASP A 49 -11.06 4.17 6.25
C ASP A 49 -10.90 4.82 4.88
N LEU A 50 -10.00 4.30 4.05
CA LEU A 50 -9.74 4.81 2.71
C LEU A 50 -10.99 4.75 1.82
N LEU A 51 -11.80 3.69 1.98
CA LEU A 51 -12.98 3.46 1.16
C LEU A 51 -14.16 4.39 1.50
N LYS A 52 -14.05 5.18 2.58
CA LYS A 52 -14.98 6.29 2.87
C LYS A 52 -14.82 7.46 1.91
N TYR A 53 -13.65 7.60 1.29
CA TYR A 53 -13.28 8.71 0.41
C TYR A 53 -13.16 8.27 -1.06
N TYR A 54 -12.75 7.03 -1.29
CA TYR A 54 -12.54 6.47 -2.63
C TYR A 54 -13.35 5.18 -2.78
N LYS A 55 -14.16 5.05 -3.83
CA LYS A 55 -14.92 3.81 -4.09
C LYS A 55 -13.98 2.63 -4.31
N ASN A 56 -12.89 2.91 -5.03
CA ASN A 56 -11.85 1.96 -5.36
C ASN A 56 -10.50 2.62 -5.06
N PHE A 57 -9.59 1.87 -4.45
CA PHE A 57 -8.22 2.29 -4.25
C PHE A 57 -7.29 1.09 -4.37
N ASN A 58 -6.32 1.18 -5.27
CA ASN A 58 -5.27 0.20 -5.46
C ASN A 58 -3.90 0.86 -5.42
N GLY A 59 -2.89 0.10 -5.03
CA GLY A 59 -1.51 0.53 -4.98
C GLY A 59 -0.60 -0.42 -5.74
N SER A 60 0.51 0.13 -6.23
CA SER A 60 1.62 -0.61 -6.83
C SER A 60 2.93 -0.09 -6.29
N ILE A 61 3.76 -1.02 -5.82
CA ILE A 61 5.12 -0.77 -5.35
C ILE A 61 6.07 -1.46 -6.32
N LYS A 62 7.02 -0.71 -6.89
CA LYS A 62 8.14 -1.25 -7.68
C LYS A 62 9.46 -0.83 -7.06
N VAL A 63 10.36 -1.80 -6.84
CA VAL A 63 11.71 -1.55 -6.33
C VAL A 63 12.72 -1.69 -7.45
N ILE A 64 13.43 -0.61 -7.78
CA ILE A 64 14.39 -0.57 -8.88
C ILE A 64 15.80 -0.38 -8.30
N PRO A 65 16.73 -1.33 -8.48
CA PRO A 65 18.11 -1.17 -8.04
C PRO A 65 18.76 0.10 -8.61
N LYS A 66 19.49 0.84 -7.79
CA LYS A 66 20.18 2.07 -8.21
C LYS A 66 21.44 2.32 -7.37
N GLY A 67 22.60 1.98 -7.91
CA GLY A 67 23.88 2.07 -7.19
C GLY A 67 23.86 1.18 -5.95
N ASP A 68 24.31 1.72 -4.82
CA ASP A 68 24.34 1.03 -3.53
C ASP A 68 22.97 0.96 -2.83
N GLY A 69 21.92 1.50 -3.46
CA GLY A 69 20.56 1.51 -2.92
C GLY A 69 19.51 1.13 -3.94
N SER A 70 18.27 1.57 -3.70
CA SER A 70 17.14 1.34 -4.61
C SER A 70 16.26 2.57 -4.73
N LEU A 71 15.64 2.74 -5.89
CA LEU A 71 14.52 3.65 -6.09
C LEU A 71 13.22 2.87 -5.88
N VAL A 72 12.45 3.25 -4.86
CA VAL A 72 11.09 2.76 -4.68
C VAL A 72 10.13 3.68 -5.44
N LYS A 73 9.33 3.10 -6.33
CA LYS A 73 8.19 3.77 -6.96
C LYS A 73 6.92 3.25 -6.34
N TRP A 74 6.19 4.12 -5.65
CA TRP A 74 4.82 3.86 -5.23
C TRP A 74 3.87 4.65 -6.13
N SER A 75 2.80 4.00 -6.57
CA SER A 75 1.71 4.62 -7.34
C SER A 75 0.38 4.07 -6.88
N CYS A 76 -0.69 4.82 -7.11
CA CYS A 76 -2.04 4.40 -6.77
C CYS A 76 -3.02 4.71 -7.90
N GLY A 77 -3.94 3.78 -8.16
CA GLY A 77 -5.17 4.03 -8.92
C GLY A 77 -6.32 4.24 -7.94
N PHE A 78 -7.18 5.22 -8.21
CA PHE A 78 -8.30 5.54 -7.34
C PHE A 78 -9.52 6.03 -8.12
N GLU A 79 -10.70 5.78 -7.56
CA GLU A 79 -11.96 6.37 -7.97
C GLU A 79 -12.56 7.14 -6.79
N LYS A 80 -12.76 8.45 -6.93
CA LYS A 80 -13.33 9.29 -5.87
C LYS A 80 -14.77 8.91 -5.57
N ALA A 81 -15.17 9.01 -4.31
CA ALA A 81 -16.56 8.83 -3.91
C ALA A 81 -17.47 9.97 -4.43
N SER A 82 -16.94 11.19 -4.52
CA SER A 82 -17.57 12.37 -5.12
C SER A 82 -16.51 13.36 -5.63
N ASP A 83 -16.92 14.35 -6.43
CA ASP A 83 -16.02 15.37 -6.99
C ASP A 83 -15.38 16.27 -5.92
N GLU A 84 -15.96 16.33 -4.72
CA GLU A 84 -15.45 17.11 -3.59
C GLU A 84 -14.23 16.45 -2.91
N ILE A 85 -14.02 15.16 -3.13
CA ILE A 85 -12.88 14.44 -2.57
C ILE A 85 -11.60 14.90 -3.27
N PRO A 86 -10.57 15.36 -2.53
CA PRO A 86 -9.31 15.75 -3.14
C PRO A 86 -8.56 14.53 -3.69
N ASP A 87 -7.55 14.79 -4.51
CA ASP A 87 -6.60 13.74 -4.90
C ASP A 87 -5.83 13.24 -3.66
N PRO A 88 -5.35 11.98 -3.65
CA PRO A 88 -4.75 11.33 -2.49
C PRO A 88 -3.34 11.82 -2.14
N HIS A 89 -3.07 13.12 -2.23
CA HIS A 89 -1.76 13.70 -1.92
C HIS A 89 -1.32 13.45 -0.48
N VAL A 90 -2.23 13.52 0.48
CA VAL A 90 -1.93 13.20 1.90
C VAL A 90 -1.50 11.74 2.04
N ILE A 91 -2.13 10.81 1.30
CA ILE A 91 -1.79 9.39 1.31
C ILE A 91 -0.42 9.16 0.65
N LYS A 92 -0.13 9.86 -0.45
CA LYS A 92 1.18 9.85 -1.11
C LYS A 92 2.29 10.30 -0.15
N ASP A 93 2.09 11.40 0.56
CA ASP A 93 3.09 11.94 1.49
C ASP A 93 3.30 10.99 2.69
N PHE A 94 2.23 10.37 3.18
CA PHE A 94 2.30 9.32 4.19
C PHE A 94 3.07 8.08 3.70
N ALA A 95 2.82 7.61 2.47
CA ALA A 95 3.56 6.49 1.89
C ALA A 95 5.06 6.80 1.79
N ILE A 96 5.44 8.01 1.35
CA ILE A 96 6.83 8.46 1.31
C ILE A 96 7.47 8.41 2.70
N GLN A 97 6.78 8.91 3.72
CA GLN A 97 7.29 8.92 5.09
C GLN A 97 7.49 7.49 5.62
N ASN A 98 6.52 6.60 5.42
CA ASN A 98 6.63 5.20 5.83
C ASN A 98 7.83 4.49 5.18
N PHE A 99 8.06 4.69 3.88
CA PHE A 99 9.21 4.07 3.21
C PHE A 99 10.54 4.59 3.74
N LYS A 100 10.63 5.87 4.10
CA LYS A 100 11.84 6.43 4.73
C LYS A 100 12.09 5.85 6.12
N GLU A 101 11.04 5.74 6.94
CA GLU A 101 11.16 5.15 8.28
C GLU A 101 11.54 3.67 8.21
N LEU A 102 10.97 2.93 7.26
CA LEU A 102 11.35 1.54 6.99
C LEU A 102 12.81 1.42 6.55
N ASP A 103 13.27 2.26 5.63
CA ASP A 103 14.65 2.29 5.16
C ASP A 103 15.62 2.59 6.32
N GLU A 104 15.33 3.61 7.13
CA GLU A 104 16.12 3.95 8.31
C GLU A 104 16.15 2.82 9.35
N PHE A 105 15.02 2.15 9.58
CA PHE A 105 14.94 1.00 10.49
C PHE A 105 15.79 -0.16 9.98
N ILE A 106 15.68 -0.52 8.70
CA ILE A 106 16.43 -1.64 8.11
C ILE A 106 17.93 -1.35 8.09
N LEU A 107 18.35 -0.12 7.83
CA LEU A 107 19.77 0.26 7.84
C LEU A 107 20.41 0.20 9.24
N LYS A 108 19.59 0.24 10.30
CA LYS A 108 20.04 0.12 11.70
C LYS A 108 19.89 -1.29 12.27
N ALA A 109 19.21 -2.19 11.57
CA ALA A 109 18.88 -3.55 12.03
C ALA A 109 20.05 -4.53 11.85
#